data_AF-A0A2X3CS65-F1
#
_entry.id   AF-A0A2X3CS65-F1
#
_cell.length_a   1.000
_cell.length_b   1.000
_cell.length_c   1.000
_cell.angle_alpha   90.00
_cell.angle_beta   90.00
_cell.angle_gamma   90.00
#
_symmetry.space_group_name_H-M   'P 1'
#
loop_
_entity.id
_entity.type
_entity.pdbx_description
1 polymer ?
#
loop_
_entity_poly.entity_id
_entity_poly.type
_entity_poly.pdbx_seq_one_letter_code
_entity_poly.pdbx_strand_id
1 'polypeptide(L)'
;MSKIVKVIGREIIDSRGNPTVEAEVHLEGGFVGMAAAPSGASTGSREALELRDGDKSRFLGKGVTKAVAAVNGPIAQAILGKDAKDQAGIDKIMIDLDGTENKSNFGANAILAVSLANAKAAAASKGLPLYAHIAELNGTPANTPCRFR
;
A
#
# COMPACT_ATOMS: atom_id res chain seq x y z
N MET A 1 -20.08 1.61 5.82
CA MET A 1 -19.25 0.93 6.84
C MET A 1 -17.83 0.87 6.32
N SER A 2 -16.83 1.24 7.15
CA SER A 2 -15.43 1.39 6.73
C SER A 2 -14.47 0.38 7.37
N LYS A 3 -14.99 -0.65 8.02
CA LYS A 3 -14.15 -1.74 8.56
C LYS A 3 -13.54 -2.55 7.43
N ILE A 4 -12.26 -2.86 7.54
CA ILE A 4 -11.53 -3.71 6.61
C ILE A 4 -11.97 -5.17 6.82
N VAL A 5 -12.45 -5.80 5.75
CA VAL A 5 -12.92 -7.19 5.78
C VAL A 5 -12.01 -8.14 5.00
N LYS A 6 -11.22 -7.62 4.06
CA LYS A 6 -10.31 -8.42 3.26
C LYS A 6 -9.17 -7.57 2.71
N VAL A 7 -7.99 -8.17 2.65
CA VAL A 7 -6.80 -7.60 2.02
C VAL A 7 -6.22 -8.67 1.11
N ILE A 8 -5.89 -8.30 -0.12
CA ILE A 8 -5.34 -9.21 -1.12
C ILE A 8 -4.11 -8.57 -1.74
N GLY A 9 -2.97 -9.25 -1.68
CA GLY A 9 -1.75 -8.92 -2.41
C GLY A 9 -1.58 -9.80 -3.64
N ARG A 10 -1.08 -9.23 -4.73
CA ARG A 10 -0.71 -9.97 -5.95
C ARG A 10 0.56 -9.39 -6.59
N GLU A 11 1.26 -10.24 -7.33
CA GLU A 11 2.41 -9.86 -8.15
C GLU A 11 1.88 -9.40 -9.52
N ILE A 12 2.21 -8.17 -9.91
CA ILE A 12 1.93 -7.60 -11.23
C ILE A 12 3.23 -7.14 -11.90
N ILE A 13 3.17 -6.65 -13.13
CA ILE A 13 4.34 -6.21 -13.90
C ILE A 13 4.32 -4.68 -14.07
N ASP A 14 5.45 -4.03 -13.78
CA ASP A 14 5.64 -2.59 -13.96
C ASP A 14 5.86 -2.21 -15.43
N SER A 15 5.90 -0.91 -15.72
CA SER A 15 6.11 -0.38 -17.08
C SER A 15 7.45 -0.76 -17.71
N ARG A 16 8.40 -1.29 -16.94
CA ARG A 16 9.72 -1.74 -17.38
C ARG A 16 9.81 -3.27 -17.44
N GLY A 17 8.70 -3.99 -17.30
CA GLY A 17 8.66 -5.44 -17.34
C GLY A 17 9.15 -6.14 -16.06
N ASN A 18 9.31 -5.42 -14.95
CA ASN A 18 9.75 -6.01 -13.67
C ASN A 18 8.55 -6.30 -12.76
N PRO A 19 8.60 -7.36 -11.95
CA PRO A 19 7.57 -7.62 -10.95
C PRO A 19 7.43 -6.48 -9.93
N THR A 20 6.21 -6.17 -9.54
CA THR A 20 5.86 -5.28 -8.43
C THR A 20 4.60 -5.77 -7.70
N VAL A 21 4.34 -5.20 -6.52
CA VAL A 21 3.24 -5.59 -5.65
C VAL A 21 2.02 -4.71 -5.92
N GLU A 22 0.87 -5.34 -6.12
CA GLU A 22 -0.44 -4.71 -6.05
C GLU A 22 -1.19 -5.21 -4.80
N ALA A 23 -1.85 -4.29 -4.11
CA ALA A 23 -2.72 -4.60 -2.99
C ALA A 23 -4.15 -4.12 -3.27
N GLU A 24 -5.11 -4.88 -2.78
CA GLU A 24 -6.54 -4.62 -2.79
C GLU A 24 -7.09 -4.69 -1.37
N VAL A 25 -7.81 -3.66 -0.94
CA VAL A 25 -8.44 -3.56 0.39
C VAL A 25 -9.94 -3.46 0.21
N HIS A 26 -10.67 -4.40 0.80
CA HIS A 26 -12.14 -4.44 0.79
C HIS A 26 -12.69 -4.01 2.14
N LEU A 27 -13.73 -3.18 2.09
CA LEU A 27 -14.46 -2.72 3.26
C LEU A 27 -15.82 -3.40 3.36
N GLU A 28 -16.34 -3.49 4.58
CA GLU A 28 -17.66 -4.06 4.88
C GLU A 28 -18.79 -3.36 4.10
N GLY A 29 -18.62 -2.07 3.77
CA GLY A 29 -19.56 -1.33 2.93
C GLY A 29 -19.55 -1.69 1.44
N GLY A 30 -18.78 -2.69 1.02
CA GLY A 30 -18.63 -3.09 -0.39
C GLY A 30 -17.65 -2.24 -1.19
N PHE A 31 -16.99 -1.26 -0.55
CA PHE A 31 -15.99 -0.40 -1.18
C PHE A 31 -14.66 -1.12 -1.29
N VAL A 32 -13.97 -0.89 -2.41
CA VAL A 32 -12.69 -1.52 -2.72
C VAL A 32 -11.70 -0.45 -3.15
N GLY A 33 -10.49 -0.52 -2.61
CA GLY A 33 -9.36 0.30 -3.04
C GLY A 33 -8.24 -0.59 -3.55
N MET A 34 -7.63 -0.20 -4.67
CA MET A 34 -6.55 -0.95 -5.31
C MET A 34 -5.36 -0.03 -5.61
N ALA A 35 -4.16 -0.47 -5.27
CA ALA A 35 -2.94 0.28 -5.53
C ALA A 35 -1.74 -0.64 -5.78
N ALA A 36 -0.90 -0.22 -6.72
CA ALA A 36 0.37 -0.85 -7.01
C ALA A 36 1.52 0.01 -6.47
N ALA A 37 2.53 -0.65 -5.91
CA ALA A 37 3.77 0.02 -5.55
C ALA A 37 4.57 0.35 -6.82
N PRO A 38 5.01 1.59 -7.01
CA PRO A 38 5.98 1.91 -8.07
C PRO A 38 7.30 1.22 -7.75
N SER A 39 8.03 0.80 -8.79
CA SER A 39 9.39 0.29 -8.63
C SER A 39 10.41 1.43 -8.74
N GLY A 40 11.10 1.72 -7.65
CA GLY A 40 12.22 2.65 -7.62
C GLY A 40 13.46 2.06 -8.29
N ALA A 41 14.30 2.92 -8.88
CA ALA A 41 15.66 2.57 -9.31
C ALA A 41 16.70 2.84 -8.21
N SER A 42 16.28 3.44 -7.10
CA SER A 42 17.15 4.05 -6.11
C SER A 42 17.58 3.03 -5.05
N THR A 43 18.88 3.01 -4.78
CA THR A 43 19.56 2.12 -3.82
C THR A 43 20.23 2.93 -2.72
N GLY A 44 19.62 4.05 -2.32
CA GLY A 44 20.18 4.89 -1.27
C GLY A 44 20.21 4.12 0.06
N SER A 45 21.34 4.16 0.78
CA SER A 45 21.52 3.46 2.07
C SER A 45 20.57 3.94 3.19
N ARG A 46 19.82 5.03 2.94
CA ARG A 46 18.80 5.61 3.85
C ARG A 46 17.38 5.50 3.31
N GLU A 47 17.17 4.84 2.17
CA GLU A 47 15.85 4.67 1.58
C GLU A 47 15.18 3.41 2.09
N ALA A 48 13.85 3.44 2.16
CA ALA A 48 13.07 2.25 2.48
C ALA A 48 13.27 1.20 1.38
N LEU A 49 13.64 -0.02 1.77
CA LEU A 49 14.09 -1.03 0.81
C LEU A 49 12.92 -1.83 0.23
N GLU A 50 12.90 -1.97 -1.09
CA GLU A 50 11.99 -2.92 -1.75
C GLU A 50 12.44 -4.34 -1.48
N LEU A 51 11.52 -5.19 -1.02
CA LEU A 51 11.81 -6.61 -0.82
C LEU A 51 11.69 -7.36 -2.16
N ARG A 52 12.80 -7.96 -2.57
CA ARG A 52 12.94 -8.78 -3.78
C ARG A 52 13.25 -10.23 -3.41
N ASP A 53 12.84 -11.17 -4.25
CA ASP A 53 12.96 -12.60 -3.98
C ASP A 53 14.41 -13.10 -4.07
N GLY A 54 15.21 -12.52 -4.98
CA GLY A 54 16.60 -12.91 -5.23
C GLY A 54 16.77 -14.21 -6.05
N ASP A 55 15.66 -14.84 -6.45
CA ASP A 55 15.66 -16.05 -7.26
C ASP A 55 15.98 -15.75 -8.73
N LYS A 56 17.22 -16.04 -9.15
CA LYS A 56 17.68 -15.78 -10.53
C LYS A 56 16.88 -16.55 -11.59
N SER A 57 16.21 -17.65 -11.23
CA SER A 57 15.39 -18.43 -12.15
C SER A 57 14.07 -17.74 -12.52
N ARG A 58 13.61 -16.77 -11.72
CA ARG A 58 12.38 -16.01 -11.93
C ARG A 58 12.66 -14.52 -12.03
N PHE A 59 12.31 -13.92 -13.17
CA PHE A 59 12.49 -12.47 -13.42
C PHE A 59 13.90 -11.95 -13.06
N LEU A 60 14.95 -12.75 -13.27
CA LEU A 60 16.34 -12.40 -12.98
C LEU A 60 16.58 -11.99 -11.50
N GLY A 61 15.84 -12.57 -10.55
CA GLY A 61 15.96 -12.25 -9.12
C GLY A 61 15.06 -11.10 -8.64
N LYS A 62 14.26 -10.51 -9.55
CA LYS A 62 13.41 -9.35 -9.26
C LYS A 62 11.98 -9.70 -8.85
N GLY A 63 11.66 -10.98 -8.65
CA GLY A 63 10.37 -11.41 -8.10
C GLY A 63 10.04 -10.71 -6.79
N VAL A 64 8.75 -10.59 -6.48
CA VAL A 64 8.25 -9.93 -5.25
C VAL A 64 7.32 -10.83 -4.46
N THR A 65 7.43 -12.15 -4.61
CA THR A 65 6.53 -13.11 -3.94
C THR A 65 6.64 -13.06 -2.43
N LYS A 66 7.82 -12.76 -1.86
CA LYS A 66 7.97 -12.52 -0.41
C LYS A 66 7.17 -11.32 0.07
N ALA A 67 7.20 -10.21 -0.69
CA ALA A 67 6.43 -9.01 -0.36
C ALA A 67 4.93 -9.26 -0.49
N VAL A 68 4.49 -10.01 -1.52
CA VAL A 68 3.10 -10.43 -1.68
C VAL A 68 2.65 -11.34 -0.54
N ALA A 69 3.51 -12.25 -0.07
CA ALA A 69 3.22 -13.10 1.08
C ALA A 69 3.08 -12.27 2.37
N ALA A 70 3.89 -11.21 2.54
CA ALA A 70 3.76 -10.29 3.67
C ALA A 70 2.40 -9.55 3.65
N VAL A 71 1.93 -9.12 2.47
CA VAL A 71 0.60 -8.51 2.30
C VAL A 71 -0.51 -9.50 2.69
N ASN A 72 -0.48 -10.72 2.14
CA ASN A 72 -1.54 -11.72 2.34
C ASN A 72 -1.53 -12.40 3.72
N GLY A 73 -0.40 -12.34 4.43
CA GLY A 73 -0.22 -12.96 5.74
C GLY A 73 -0.22 -11.92 6.87
N PRO A 74 0.96 -11.53 7.38
CA PRO A 74 1.09 -10.71 8.58
C PRO A 74 0.38 -9.37 8.48
N ILE A 75 0.51 -8.65 7.35
CA ILE A 75 -0.12 -7.34 7.19
C ILE A 75 -1.65 -7.47 7.18
N ALA A 76 -2.20 -8.37 6.35
CA ALA A 76 -3.64 -8.62 6.32
C ALA A 76 -4.20 -8.95 7.72
N GLN A 77 -3.55 -9.88 8.43
CA GLN A 77 -3.98 -10.28 9.78
C GLN A 77 -3.98 -9.12 10.79
N ALA A 78 -3.02 -8.21 10.69
CA ALA A 78 -2.90 -7.09 11.64
C ALA A 78 -3.95 -5.99 11.42
N ILE A 79 -4.38 -5.77 10.18
CA ILE A 79 -5.28 -4.66 9.82
C ILE A 79 -6.73 -5.09 9.62
N LEU A 80 -7.01 -6.39 9.56
CA LEU A 80 -8.38 -6.92 9.50
C LEU A 80 -9.22 -6.43 10.68
N GLY A 81 -10.45 -5.99 10.40
CA GLY A 81 -11.39 -5.46 11.39
C GLY A 81 -11.11 -4.03 11.86
N LYS A 82 -10.00 -3.41 11.43
CA LYS A 82 -9.70 -1.99 11.72
C LYS A 82 -10.55 -1.06 10.83
N ASP A 83 -10.72 0.18 11.27
CA ASP A 83 -11.40 1.20 10.48
C ASP A 83 -10.45 1.80 9.45
N ALA A 84 -10.78 1.65 8.17
CA ALA A 84 -9.99 2.18 7.06
C ALA A 84 -9.84 3.71 7.09
N LYS A 85 -10.71 4.42 7.81
CA LYS A 85 -10.61 5.89 7.96
C LYS A 85 -9.44 6.31 8.86
N ASP A 86 -8.97 5.44 9.75
CA ASP A 86 -7.80 5.68 10.59
C ASP A 86 -6.51 5.32 9.84
N GLN A 87 -6.21 6.11 8.82
CA GLN A 87 -5.04 5.90 7.96
C GLN A 87 -3.74 5.90 8.77
N ALA A 88 -3.58 6.87 9.68
CA ALA A 88 -2.38 6.99 10.51
C ALA A 88 -2.21 5.79 11.45
N GLY A 89 -3.30 5.29 12.04
CA GLY A 89 -3.27 4.08 12.86
C GLY A 89 -2.88 2.84 12.06
N ILE A 90 -3.44 2.67 10.85
CA ILE A 90 -3.12 1.55 9.95
C ILE A 90 -1.65 1.59 9.52
N ASP A 91 -1.15 2.75 9.09
CA ASP A 91 0.25 2.91 8.68
C ASP A 91 1.20 2.63 9.85
N LYS A 92 0.85 3.09 11.05
CA LYS A 92 1.62 2.81 12.26
C LYS A 92 1.66 1.33 12.60
N ILE A 93 0.51 0.63 12.53
CA ILE A 93 0.45 -0.83 12.74
C ILE A 93 1.40 -1.55 11.77
N MET A 94 1.41 -1.17 10.48
CA MET A 94 2.28 -1.81 9.50
C MET A 94 3.77 -1.53 9.76
N ILE A 95 4.12 -0.31 10.17
CA ILE A 95 5.50 0.08 10.51
C ILE A 95 5.96 -0.66 11.77
N ASP A 96 5.14 -0.68 12.82
CA ASP A 96 5.45 -1.34 14.09
C ASP A 96 5.56 -2.87 13.90
N LEU A 97 4.74 -3.45 13.01
CA LEU A 97 4.77 -4.88 12.69
C LEU A 97 6.04 -5.27 11.91
N ASP A 98 6.54 -4.41 11.03
CA ASP A 98 7.82 -4.65 10.35
C ASP A 98 8.98 -4.57 11.34
N GLY A 99 8.93 -3.61 12.28
CA GLY A 99 9.89 -3.48 13.39
C GLY A 99 11.28 -2.99 12.99
N THR A 100 11.51 -2.68 11.71
CA THR A 100 12.80 -2.14 11.22
C THR A 100 12.66 -0.70 10.76
N GLU A 101 13.72 0.09 10.92
CA GLU A 101 13.73 1.49 10.46
C GLU A 101 13.53 1.60 8.94
N ASN A 102 14.09 0.64 8.18
CA ASN A 102 14.12 0.66 6.72
C ASN A 102 13.04 -0.19 6.05
N LYS A 103 12.09 -0.75 6.81
CA LYS A 103 10.99 -1.60 6.29
C LYS A 103 11.50 -2.84 5.55
N SER A 104 12.60 -3.42 6.02
CA SER A 104 13.31 -4.48 5.32
C SER A 104 12.66 -5.87 5.49
N ASN A 105 11.80 -6.07 6.49
CA ASN A 105 11.20 -7.37 6.77
C ASN A 105 10.04 -7.68 5.83
N PHE A 106 9.13 -6.72 5.63
CA PHE A 106 8.00 -6.86 4.72
C PHE A 106 8.25 -6.19 3.37
N GLY A 107 9.20 -5.27 3.31
CA GLY A 107 9.48 -4.45 2.15
C GLY A 107 8.63 -3.20 2.11
N ALA A 108 9.26 -2.07 1.76
CA ALA A 108 8.57 -0.79 1.56
C ALA A 108 7.45 -0.88 0.51
N ASN A 109 7.64 -1.73 -0.50
CA ASN A 109 6.67 -2.03 -1.56
C ASN A 109 5.36 -2.65 -1.02
N ALA A 110 5.44 -3.59 -0.08
CA ALA A 110 4.25 -4.19 0.53
C ALA A 110 3.45 -3.18 1.35
N ILE A 111 4.13 -2.45 2.23
CA ILE A 111 3.51 -1.47 3.13
C ILE A 111 2.88 -0.32 2.33
N LEU A 112 3.60 0.20 1.34
CA LEU A 112 3.10 1.30 0.50
C LEU A 112 1.88 0.89 -0.33
N ALA A 113 1.89 -0.32 -0.92
CA ALA A 113 0.77 -0.81 -1.70
C ALA A 113 -0.51 -0.89 -0.85
N VAL A 114 -0.42 -1.46 0.35
CA VAL A 114 -1.57 -1.59 1.27
C VAL A 114 -2.03 -0.24 1.79
N SER A 115 -1.10 0.66 2.15
CA SER A 115 -1.40 2.01 2.62
C SER A 115 -2.22 2.81 1.60
N LEU A 116 -1.78 2.80 0.33
CA LEU A 116 -2.47 3.49 -0.76
C LEU A 116 -3.81 2.82 -1.11
N ALA A 117 -3.88 1.49 -1.06
CA ALA A 117 -5.13 0.76 -1.28
C ALA A 117 -6.16 1.09 -0.20
N ASN A 118 -5.75 1.17 1.07
CA ASN A 118 -6.60 1.58 2.17
C ASN A 118 -7.14 3.01 2.00
N ALA A 119 -6.27 3.97 1.68
CA ALA A 119 -6.68 5.36 1.46
C ALA A 119 -7.72 5.48 0.33
N LYS A 120 -7.54 4.73 -0.77
CA LYS A 120 -8.52 4.68 -1.86
C LYS A 120 -9.85 4.07 -1.42
N ALA A 121 -9.82 2.97 -0.66
CA ALA A 121 -11.01 2.33 -0.15
C ALA A 121 -11.77 3.26 0.82
N ALA A 122 -11.05 3.97 1.69
CA ALA A 122 -11.60 4.95 2.62
C ALA A 122 -12.22 6.15 1.89
N ALA A 123 -11.54 6.69 0.87
CA ALA A 123 -12.07 7.75 0.01
C ALA A 123 -13.38 7.32 -0.68
N ALA A 124 -13.39 6.12 -1.27
CA ALA A 124 -14.58 5.55 -1.89
C ALA A 124 -15.74 5.40 -0.89
N SER A 125 -15.45 4.94 0.34
CA SER A 125 -16.47 4.83 1.39
C SER A 125 -17.07 6.16 1.85
N LYS A 126 -16.34 7.26 1.66
CA LYS A 126 -16.79 8.63 1.94
C LYS A 126 -17.49 9.28 0.73
N GLY A 127 -17.44 8.65 -0.46
CA GLY A 127 -17.90 9.28 -1.70
C GLY A 127 -17.04 10.47 -2.13
N LEU A 128 -15.78 10.53 -1.70
CA LEU A 128 -14.86 11.62 -2.01
C LEU A 128 -13.84 11.19 -3.08
N PRO A 129 -13.41 12.11 -3.96
CA PRO A 129 -12.25 11.86 -4.78
C PRO A 129 -10.99 11.75 -3.91
N LEU A 130 -10.04 10.91 -4.32
CA LEU A 130 -8.84 10.58 -3.54
C LEU A 130 -8.04 11.82 -3.11
N TYR A 131 -7.88 12.82 -4.00
CA TYR A 131 -7.14 14.04 -3.67
C TYR A 131 -7.78 14.81 -2.50
N ALA A 132 -9.12 14.86 -2.44
CA ALA A 132 -9.83 15.52 -1.37
C ALA A 132 -9.69 14.75 -0.06
N HIS A 133 -9.74 13.42 -0.13
CA HIS A 133 -9.48 12.57 1.03
C HIS A 133 -8.06 12.73 1.57
N ILE A 134 -7.05 12.79 0.70
CA ILE A 134 -5.65 13.03 1.10
C ILE A 134 -5.49 14.44 1.70
N ALA A 135 -6.18 15.44 1.15
CA ALA A 135 -6.18 16.80 1.73
C ALA A 135 -6.76 16.81 3.14
N GLU A 136 -7.88 16.11 3.38
CA GLU A 136 -8.45 15.91 4.72
C GLU A 136 -7.45 15.25 5.68
N LEU A 137 -6.76 14.19 5.22
CA LEU A 137 -5.76 13.48 6.04
C LEU A 137 -4.57 14.37 6.40
N ASN A 138 -4.15 15.26 5.51
CA ASN A 138 -3.06 16.21 5.74
C ASN A 138 -3.49 17.49 6.47
N GLY A 139 -4.79 17.66 6.76
CA GLY A 139 -5.31 18.89 7.35
C GLY A 139 -5.22 20.11 6.43
N THR A 140 -5.08 19.92 5.12
CA THR A 140 -5.08 21.01 4.13
C THR A 140 -6.48 21.21 3.54
N PRO A 141 -6.92 22.47 3.33
CA PRO A 141 -8.20 22.71 2.69
C PRO A 141 -8.17 22.18 1.25
N ALA A 142 -9.11 21.31 0.87
CA ALA A 142 -9.25 20.70 -0.45
C ALA A 142 -9.57 21.70 -1.61
N ASN A 143 -9.51 23.00 -1.33
CA ASN A 143 -9.99 24.10 -2.17
C ASN A 143 -8.91 24.78 -3.01
N THR A 144 -7.75 24.14 -3.26
CA THR A 144 -6.87 24.56 -4.36
C THR A 144 -7.33 23.85 -5.62
N PRO A 145 -8.17 24.47 -6.48
CA PRO A 145 -8.44 23.87 -7.76
C PRO A 145 -7.11 23.85 -8.52
N CYS A 146 -6.76 22.70 -9.11
CA CYS A 146 -5.90 22.67 -10.28
C CYS A 146 -6.63 23.43 -11.41
N ARG A 147 -6.65 24.76 -11.33
CA ARG A 147 -7.00 25.61 -12.46
C ARG A 147 -5.83 25.52 -13.42
N PHE A 148 -5.95 24.62 -14.40
CA PHE A 148 -5.33 24.86 -15.70
C PHE A 148 -5.99 26.14 -16.24
N ARG A 149 -5.32 27.27 -16.06
CA ARG A 149 -5.53 28.47 -16.86
C ARG A 149 -4.29 28.68 -17.69
#